data_AF-A0A9P1ASE5-F1
#
_entry.id   AF-A0A9P1ASE5-F1
#
_cell.length_a   1.000
_cell.length_b   1.000
_cell.length_c   1.000
_cell.angle_alpha   90.00
_cell.angle_beta   90.00
_cell.angle_gamma   90.00
#
_symmetry.space_group_name_H-M   'P 1'
#
loop_
_entity.id
_entity.type
_entity.pdbx_description
1 polymer ?
#
loop_
_entity_poly.entity_id
_entity_poly.type
_entity_poly.pdbx_seq_one_letter_code
_entity_poly.pdbx_strand_id
1 'polypeptide(L)'
;MIKLKMVEVSLGVFFRSFNASKVILCACLLVFIALFTLRLDGKVDFSYAFVFAPLWACNLLVFVGAIVGTCSFCSNPPSRNEILMRVDFTAMLITAAEHIFLCTFVTLAFIKLEFDYLVDPSLPLPWTIVFCPLFSLSILSIGIAVWSLRHDKPFEFEFFYAINIVQLVFIAFKLDKQVDWTWAVVFIPLWVVLSLAAVGVLYALVLSVVLIRSRHFIPAHRRQHVYSAILHTFFVIPALVCLVLLTGKLDSMNWTSEKGPHSEYSYTLALAPLQVSFFFMAIMSAGFGGPSSTPQTNIWWFGLRKPLCPFLLDKCPSLRTYANVSYRVGGRNRADNEQTNGEEREAVIAAGNEHEEADETDDAGRRNRQRRHEEKSRGSGGSQNSAQGSQTGPQEPNPSDLAASSASISRAMAQYRNEFGYHWVGDISQPD
;
A
#
# COMPACT_ATOMS: atom_id res chain seq x y z
N MET A 1 27.54 20.07 2.35
CA MET A 1 27.85 18.62 2.40
C MET A 1 26.61 17.90 2.93
N ILE A 2 25.86 17.24 2.06
CA ILE A 2 24.60 16.56 2.39
C ILE A 2 24.96 15.28 3.15
N LYS A 3 24.75 15.23 4.47
CA LYS A 3 24.81 13.98 5.24
C LYS A 3 23.83 12.99 4.60
N LEU A 4 24.33 11.98 3.90
CA LEU A 4 23.52 10.88 3.37
C LEU A 4 22.87 10.19 4.58
N LYS A 5 21.59 10.44 4.77
CA LYS A 5 20.83 9.97 5.93
C LYS A 5 20.49 8.49 5.72
N MET A 6 21.15 7.64 6.51
CA MET A 6 20.91 6.22 6.77
C MET A 6 19.61 5.68 6.15
N VAL A 7 19.71 4.79 5.18
CA VAL A 7 18.57 4.04 4.63
C VAL A 7 18.55 2.68 5.32
N GLU A 8 17.54 2.45 6.15
CA GLU A 8 17.29 1.15 6.78
C GLU A 8 16.22 0.44 5.94
N VAL A 9 16.62 -0.63 5.25
CA VAL A 9 15.70 -1.50 4.52
C VAL A 9 15.46 -2.72 5.40
N SER A 10 14.27 -2.80 6.00
CA SER A 10 13.85 -3.96 6.78
C SER A 10 13.09 -4.94 5.89
N LEU A 11 13.66 -6.14 5.68
CA LEU A 11 12.99 -7.22 4.96
C LEU A 11 11.69 -7.65 5.65
N GLY A 12 11.63 -7.57 6.98
CA GLY A 12 10.44 -7.89 7.76
C GLY A 12 9.26 -6.95 7.48
N VAL A 13 9.53 -5.66 7.25
CA VAL A 13 8.49 -4.70 6.85
C VAL A 13 8.02 -4.99 5.42
N PHE A 14 8.95 -5.30 4.51
CA PHE A 14 8.65 -5.70 3.13
C PHE A 14 7.68 -6.89 3.08
N PHE A 15 8.00 -7.99 3.77
CA PHE A 15 7.12 -9.18 3.81
C PHE A 15 5.76 -8.89 4.45
N ARG A 16 5.65 -7.96 5.40
CA ARG A 16 4.35 -7.59 6.01
C ARG A 16 3.47 -6.76 5.07
N SER A 17 4.08 -5.96 4.21
CA SER A 17 3.38 -5.07 3.26
C SER A 17 3.15 -5.68 1.87
N PHE A 18 3.58 -6.93 1.65
CA PHE A 18 3.51 -7.61 0.35
C PHE A 18 2.08 -8.01 0.00
N ASN A 19 1.53 -7.40 -1.07
CA ASN A 19 0.23 -7.74 -1.62
C ASN A 19 0.38 -8.71 -2.80
N ALA A 20 0.34 -10.00 -2.49
CA ALA A 20 0.54 -11.07 -3.47
C ALA A 20 -0.42 -11.00 -4.66
N SER A 21 -1.70 -10.73 -4.41
CA SER A 21 -2.72 -10.70 -5.46
C SER A 21 -2.49 -9.56 -6.44
N LYS A 22 -2.21 -8.34 -5.96
CA LYS A 22 -1.89 -7.20 -6.84
C LYS A 22 -0.60 -7.43 -7.63
N VAL A 23 0.44 -8.02 -7.03
CA VAL A 23 1.71 -8.33 -7.73
C VAL A 23 1.48 -9.35 -8.86
N ILE A 24 0.75 -10.43 -8.59
CA ILE A 24 0.40 -11.45 -9.60
C ILE A 24 -0.39 -10.82 -10.75
N LEU A 25 -1.40 -10.01 -10.43
CA LEU A 25 -2.19 -9.29 -11.44
C LEU A 25 -1.30 -8.39 -12.32
N CYS A 26 -0.43 -7.59 -11.72
CA CYS A 26 0.50 -6.73 -12.46
C CYS A 26 1.43 -7.55 -13.36
N ALA A 27 1.98 -8.66 -12.87
CA ALA A 27 2.85 -9.54 -13.63
C ALA A 27 2.12 -10.15 -14.84
N CYS A 28 0.91 -10.66 -14.65
CA CYS A 28 0.08 -11.18 -15.73
C CYS A 28 -0.26 -10.11 -16.77
N LEU A 29 -0.61 -8.89 -16.35
CA LEU A 29 -0.87 -7.77 -17.25
C LEU A 29 0.38 -7.34 -18.03
N LEU A 30 1.55 -7.29 -17.39
CA LEU A 30 2.82 -6.97 -18.05
C LEU A 30 3.15 -7.97 -19.15
N VAL A 31 3.06 -9.27 -18.84
CA VAL A 31 3.33 -10.33 -19.82
C VAL A 31 2.30 -10.28 -20.95
N PHE A 32 1.01 -10.11 -20.63
CA PHE A 32 -0.04 -9.97 -21.64
C PHE A 32 0.23 -8.77 -22.58
N ILE A 33 0.50 -7.58 -22.04
CA ILE A 33 0.74 -6.38 -22.86
C ILE A 33 1.98 -6.56 -23.75
N ALA A 34 3.05 -7.17 -23.22
CA ALA A 34 4.24 -7.46 -24.01
C ALA A 34 3.94 -8.42 -25.17
N LEU A 35 3.28 -9.55 -24.90
CA LEU A 35 2.91 -10.52 -25.94
C LEU A 35 1.92 -9.94 -26.96
N PHE A 36 0.93 -9.19 -26.49
CA PHE A 36 -0.12 -8.60 -27.31
C PHE A 36 0.44 -7.55 -28.27
N THR A 37 1.32 -6.66 -27.79
CA THR A 37 1.94 -5.63 -28.64
C THR A 37 2.91 -6.23 -29.66
N LEU A 38 3.69 -7.25 -29.28
CA LEU A 38 4.55 -7.98 -30.22
C LEU A 38 3.74 -8.69 -31.30
N ARG A 39 2.57 -9.24 -30.93
CA ARG A 39 1.64 -9.87 -31.87
C ARG A 39 1.01 -8.85 -32.81
N LEU A 40 0.54 -7.70 -32.30
CA LEU A 40 -0.02 -6.62 -33.12
C LEU A 40 1.00 -6.02 -34.09
N ASP A 41 2.28 -6.02 -33.72
CA ASP A 41 3.39 -5.56 -34.58
C ASP A 41 3.83 -6.62 -35.60
N GLY A 42 3.25 -7.82 -35.61
CA GLY A 42 3.64 -8.91 -36.51
C GLY A 42 5.07 -9.42 -36.29
N LYS A 43 5.68 -9.12 -35.14
CA LYS A 43 7.03 -9.59 -34.80
C LYS A 43 7.05 -11.06 -34.38
N VAL A 44 5.88 -11.59 -34.00
CA VAL A 44 5.73 -12.91 -33.42
C VAL A 44 4.45 -13.59 -33.95
N ASP A 45 4.59 -14.84 -34.37
CA ASP A 45 3.52 -15.63 -34.99
C ASP A 45 2.70 -16.51 -34.02
N PHE A 46 2.68 -16.16 -32.74
CA PHE A 46 1.93 -16.93 -31.74
C PHE A 46 0.41 -16.84 -31.96
N SER A 47 -0.31 -17.95 -31.72
CA SER A 47 -1.77 -17.92 -31.60
C SER A 47 -2.19 -16.97 -30.49
N TYR A 48 -3.36 -16.33 -30.62
CA TYR A 48 -3.89 -15.48 -29.57
C TYR A 48 -4.11 -16.28 -28.27
N ALA A 49 -4.27 -17.61 -28.32
CA ALA A 49 -4.36 -18.43 -27.12
C ALA A 49 -3.13 -18.28 -26.21
N PHE A 50 -1.92 -18.24 -26.79
CA PHE A 50 -0.69 -18.04 -26.03
C PHE A 50 -0.57 -16.60 -25.49
N VAL A 51 -1.01 -15.62 -26.28
CA VAL A 51 -1.02 -14.20 -25.89
C VAL A 51 -1.94 -13.96 -24.69
N PHE A 52 -3.13 -14.57 -24.68
CA PHE A 52 -4.14 -14.41 -23.63
C PHE A 52 -3.93 -15.33 -22.41
N ALA A 53 -3.03 -16.33 -22.50
CA ALA A 53 -2.75 -17.27 -21.41
C ALA A 53 -2.43 -16.63 -20.05
N PRO A 54 -1.64 -15.54 -19.94
CA PRO A 54 -1.39 -14.88 -18.65
C PRO A 54 -2.66 -14.37 -17.98
N LEU A 55 -3.64 -13.88 -18.74
CA LEU A 55 -4.92 -13.40 -18.21
C LEU A 55 -5.80 -14.54 -17.74
N TRP A 56 -5.87 -15.65 -18.50
CA TRP A 56 -6.58 -16.84 -18.05
C TRP A 56 -5.95 -17.47 -16.82
N ALA A 57 -4.62 -17.52 -16.74
CA ALA A 57 -3.91 -17.99 -15.55
C ALA A 57 -4.25 -17.13 -14.32
N CYS A 58 -4.31 -15.81 -14.47
CA CYS A 58 -4.72 -14.90 -13.40
C CYS A 58 -6.15 -15.18 -12.94
N ASN A 59 -7.11 -15.29 -13.87
CA ASN A 59 -8.51 -15.59 -13.53
C ASN A 59 -8.67 -16.97 -12.88
N LEU A 60 -7.99 -17.99 -13.42
CA LEU A 60 -8.00 -19.34 -12.87
C LEU A 60 -7.51 -19.34 -11.41
N LEU A 61 -6.42 -18.61 -11.13
CA LEU A 61 -5.88 -18.49 -9.78
C LEU A 61 -6.91 -17.90 -8.82
N VAL A 62 -7.62 -16.83 -9.23
CA VAL A 62 -8.70 -16.23 -8.43
C VAL A 62 -9.83 -17.22 -8.18
N PHE A 63 -10.26 -17.98 -9.19
CA PHE A 63 -11.33 -18.96 -9.03
C PHE A 63 -10.94 -20.10 -8.10
N VAL A 64 -9.73 -20.66 -8.25
CA VAL A 64 -9.22 -21.68 -7.33
C VAL A 64 -9.14 -21.11 -5.91
N GLY A 65 -8.64 -19.88 -5.75
CA GLY A 65 -8.60 -19.18 -4.47
C GLY A 65 -9.98 -19.03 -3.82
N ALA A 66 -10.99 -18.63 -4.60
CA ALA A 66 -12.36 -18.46 -4.14
C ALA A 66 -13.04 -19.80 -3.79
N ILE A 67 -12.81 -20.87 -4.57
CA ILE A 67 -13.31 -22.21 -4.28
C ILE A 67 -12.71 -22.71 -2.97
N VAL A 68 -11.38 -22.66 -2.82
CA VAL A 68 -10.69 -23.09 -1.60
C VAL A 68 -11.12 -22.24 -0.40
N GLY A 69 -11.26 -20.93 -0.57
CA GLY A 69 -11.77 -20.02 0.46
C GLY A 69 -13.20 -20.36 0.90
N THR A 70 -14.07 -20.68 -0.07
CA THR A 70 -15.46 -21.10 0.20
C THR A 70 -15.51 -22.44 0.91
N CYS A 71 -14.74 -23.43 0.47
CA CYS A 71 -14.61 -24.72 1.16
C CYS A 71 -14.11 -24.53 2.60
N SER A 72 -13.07 -23.71 2.82
CA SER A 72 -12.56 -23.38 4.15
C SER A 72 -13.61 -22.71 5.04
N PHE A 73 -14.39 -21.77 4.48
CA PHE A 73 -15.48 -21.11 5.20
C PHE A 73 -16.58 -22.11 5.61
N CYS A 74 -16.98 -23.01 4.72
CA CYS A 74 -17.98 -24.03 4.99
C CYS A 74 -17.50 -25.07 6.02
N SER A 75 -16.23 -25.46 5.98
CA SER A 75 -15.67 -26.43 6.95
C SER A 75 -15.51 -25.84 8.34
N ASN A 76 -15.14 -24.57 8.46
CA ASN A 76 -14.88 -23.91 9.76
C ASN A 76 -15.42 -22.48 9.76
N PRO A 77 -16.73 -22.25 9.83
CA PRO A 77 -17.29 -20.89 9.71
C PRO A 77 -16.76 -19.97 10.82
N PRO A 78 -16.38 -18.72 10.51
CA PRO A 78 -16.03 -17.72 11.52
C PRO A 78 -17.14 -17.55 12.55
N SER A 79 -16.80 -17.21 13.79
CA SER A 79 -17.82 -16.93 14.80
C SER A 79 -18.68 -15.72 14.39
N ARG A 80 -19.85 -15.53 15.02
CA ARG A 80 -20.72 -14.38 14.72
C ARG A 80 -20.09 -13.04 15.12
N ASN A 81 -19.13 -13.08 16.05
CA ASN A 81 -18.45 -11.89 16.57
C ASN A 81 -17.28 -11.44 15.67
N GLU A 82 -16.80 -12.31 14.76
CA GLU A 82 -15.71 -12.00 13.82
C GLU A 82 -16.24 -11.33 12.55
N ILE A 83 -16.85 -10.15 12.71
CA ILE A 83 -17.48 -9.38 11.63
C ILE A 83 -16.45 -9.08 10.52
N LEU A 84 -15.23 -8.69 10.88
CA LEU A 84 -14.18 -8.34 9.91
C LEU A 84 -13.83 -9.51 8.98
N MET A 85 -13.66 -10.73 9.51
CA MET A 85 -13.37 -11.91 8.69
C MET A 85 -14.51 -12.24 7.72
N ARG A 86 -15.76 -11.99 8.10
CA ARG A 86 -16.92 -12.19 7.23
C ARG A 86 -16.99 -11.15 6.12
N VAL A 87 -16.68 -9.88 6.43
CA VAL A 87 -16.58 -8.81 5.43
C VAL A 87 -15.44 -9.11 4.43
N ASP A 88 -14.29 -9.59 4.90
CA ASP A 88 -13.18 -10.00 4.02
C ASP A 88 -13.54 -11.20 3.13
N PHE A 89 -14.34 -12.12 3.64
CA PHE A 89 -14.87 -13.24 2.85
C PHE A 89 -15.82 -12.73 1.76
N THR A 90 -16.73 -11.81 2.10
CA THR A 90 -17.62 -11.16 1.12
C THR A 90 -16.82 -10.39 0.07
N ALA A 91 -15.76 -9.68 0.45
CA ALA A 91 -14.87 -9.00 -0.49
C ALA A 91 -14.23 -10.00 -1.46
N MET A 92 -13.75 -11.16 -0.98
CA MET A 92 -13.21 -12.22 -1.84
C MET A 92 -14.27 -12.72 -2.85
N LEU A 93 -15.52 -12.93 -2.42
CA LEU A 93 -16.59 -13.36 -3.32
C LEU A 93 -16.93 -12.31 -4.37
N ILE A 94 -16.95 -11.03 -3.98
CA ILE A 94 -17.14 -9.91 -4.90
C ILE A 94 -16.03 -9.88 -5.94
N THR A 95 -14.76 -9.95 -5.52
CA THR A 95 -13.62 -10.02 -6.43
C THR A 95 -13.72 -11.22 -7.38
N ALA A 96 -14.13 -12.39 -6.88
CA ALA A 96 -14.34 -13.56 -7.73
C ALA A 96 -15.45 -13.33 -8.77
N ALA A 97 -16.55 -12.67 -8.38
CA ALA A 97 -17.63 -12.31 -9.29
C ALA A 97 -17.17 -11.33 -10.39
N GLU A 98 -16.38 -10.32 -10.05
CA GLU A 98 -15.79 -9.40 -11.04
C GLU A 98 -14.89 -10.15 -12.04
N HIS A 99 -14.08 -11.08 -11.54
CA HIS A 99 -13.24 -11.93 -12.39
C HIS A 99 -14.04 -12.86 -13.31
N ILE A 100 -15.30 -13.20 -13.01
CA ILE A 100 -16.19 -13.91 -13.96
C ILE A 100 -16.47 -13.03 -15.17
N PHE A 101 -16.81 -11.76 -14.96
CA PHE A 101 -17.04 -10.82 -16.07
C PHE A 101 -15.77 -10.57 -16.88
N LEU A 102 -14.62 -10.41 -16.21
CA LEU A 102 -13.33 -10.26 -16.89
C LEU A 102 -12.95 -11.51 -17.70
N CYS A 103 -13.12 -12.70 -17.12
CA CYS A 103 -12.84 -13.96 -17.83
C CYS A 103 -13.76 -14.14 -19.05
N THR A 104 -15.03 -13.77 -18.91
CA THR A 104 -16.00 -13.79 -20.02
C THR A 104 -15.57 -12.83 -21.13
N PHE A 105 -15.22 -11.57 -20.80
CA PHE A 105 -14.71 -10.60 -21.76
C PHE A 105 -13.44 -11.10 -22.48
N VAL A 106 -12.45 -11.57 -21.72
CA VAL A 106 -11.17 -12.09 -22.24
C VAL A 106 -11.43 -13.26 -23.21
N THR A 107 -12.35 -14.16 -22.87
CA THR A 107 -12.71 -15.30 -23.72
C THR A 107 -13.42 -14.87 -25.00
N LEU A 108 -14.38 -13.95 -24.92
CA LEU A 108 -15.05 -13.40 -26.10
C LEU A 108 -14.09 -12.63 -27.02
N ALA A 109 -13.18 -11.85 -26.44
CA ALA A 109 -12.15 -11.13 -27.19
C ALA A 109 -11.18 -12.10 -27.89
N PHE A 110 -10.77 -13.18 -27.20
CA PHE A 110 -9.99 -14.24 -27.81
C PHE A 110 -10.73 -14.90 -28.97
N ILE A 111 -12.00 -15.31 -28.78
CA ILE A 111 -12.80 -15.95 -29.83
C ILE A 111 -12.90 -15.02 -31.04
N LYS A 112 -13.17 -13.73 -30.81
CA LYS A 112 -13.25 -12.72 -31.86
C LYS A 112 -11.94 -12.56 -32.62
N LEU A 113 -10.80 -12.52 -31.93
CA LEU A 113 -9.50 -12.28 -32.56
C LEU A 113 -8.90 -13.52 -33.24
N GLU A 114 -9.09 -14.71 -32.68
CA GLU A 114 -8.56 -15.95 -33.25
C GLU A 114 -9.45 -16.47 -34.37
N PHE A 115 -10.78 -16.49 -34.19
CA PHE A 115 -11.70 -17.18 -35.08
C PHE A 115 -12.48 -16.25 -36.02
N ASP A 116 -12.10 -14.97 -36.15
CA ASP A 116 -12.80 -14.03 -37.04
C ASP A 116 -12.89 -14.55 -38.49
N TYR A 117 -11.89 -15.32 -38.91
CA TYR A 117 -11.82 -15.91 -40.26
C TYR A 117 -12.72 -17.15 -40.44
N LEU A 118 -13.14 -17.80 -39.36
CA LEU A 118 -14.00 -19.00 -39.38
C LEU A 118 -15.48 -18.68 -39.21
N VAL A 119 -15.81 -17.53 -38.62
CA VAL A 119 -17.21 -17.13 -38.42
C VAL A 119 -17.78 -16.71 -39.77
N ASP A 120 -18.91 -17.32 -40.15
CA ASP A 120 -19.60 -17.02 -41.39
C ASP A 120 -19.81 -15.50 -41.56
N PRO A 121 -19.52 -14.93 -42.74
CA PRO A 121 -19.68 -13.50 -43.01
C PRO A 121 -21.12 -12.97 -42.76
N SER A 122 -22.10 -13.86 -42.69
CA SER A 122 -23.51 -13.55 -42.46
C SER A 122 -23.85 -13.28 -40.99
N LEU A 123 -23.02 -13.70 -40.03
CA LEU A 123 -23.24 -13.45 -38.59
C LEU A 123 -21.94 -13.11 -37.86
N PRO A 124 -21.27 -11.99 -38.19
CA PRO A 124 -20.06 -11.59 -37.50
C PRO A 124 -20.38 -11.28 -36.03
N LEU A 125 -19.54 -11.75 -35.11
CA LEU A 125 -19.63 -11.39 -33.70
C LEU A 125 -19.23 -9.91 -33.53
N PRO A 126 -20.14 -8.99 -33.16
CA PRO A 126 -19.83 -7.57 -33.00
C PRO A 126 -19.08 -7.31 -31.69
N TRP A 127 -18.21 -6.30 -31.68
CA TRP A 127 -17.48 -5.85 -30.50
C TRP A 127 -18.41 -5.38 -29.38
N THR A 128 -19.60 -4.86 -29.70
CA THR A 128 -20.63 -4.55 -28.70
C THR A 128 -21.01 -5.76 -27.83
N ILE A 129 -21.11 -6.97 -28.41
CA ILE A 129 -21.37 -8.20 -27.64
C ILE A 129 -20.12 -8.62 -26.86
N VAL A 130 -18.94 -8.52 -27.47
CA VAL A 130 -17.66 -8.83 -26.80
C VAL A 130 -17.47 -7.97 -25.54
N PHE A 131 -17.81 -6.68 -25.60
CA PHE A 131 -17.70 -5.74 -24.47
C PHE A 131 -18.88 -5.77 -23.48
N CYS A 132 -19.97 -6.48 -23.79
CA CYS A 132 -21.15 -6.60 -22.91
C CYS A 132 -20.82 -7.00 -21.45
N PRO A 133 -19.90 -7.96 -21.19
CA PRO A 133 -19.49 -8.27 -19.82
C PRO A 133 -18.85 -7.09 -19.10
N LEU A 134 -18.09 -6.23 -19.79
CA LEU A 134 -17.47 -5.04 -19.19
C LEU A 134 -18.49 -3.92 -18.92
N PHE A 135 -19.54 -3.78 -19.76
CA PHE A 135 -20.64 -2.84 -19.46
C PHE A 135 -21.37 -3.26 -18.19
N SER A 136 -21.67 -4.57 -18.09
CA SER A 136 -22.31 -5.16 -16.91
C SER A 136 -21.43 -4.99 -15.67
N LEU A 137 -20.13 -5.28 -15.79
CA LEU A 137 -19.15 -5.06 -14.73
C LEU A 137 -19.12 -3.59 -14.28
N SER A 138 -19.08 -2.64 -15.21
CA SER A 138 -19.01 -1.21 -14.88
C SER A 138 -20.23 -0.71 -14.11
N ILE A 139 -21.43 -1.20 -14.45
CA ILE A 139 -22.67 -0.88 -13.71
C ILE A 139 -22.63 -1.52 -12.31
N LEU A 140 -22.24 -2.79 -12.22
CA LEU A 140 -22.12 -3.49 -10.94
C LEU A 140 -21.06 -2.86 -10.03
N SER A 141 -19.96 -2.37 -10.60
CA SER A 141 -18.87 -1.71 -9.87
C SER A 141 -19.34 -0.44 -9.14
N ILE A 142 -20.40 0.24 -9.58
CA ILE A 142 -20.99 1.36 -8.81
C ILE A 142 -21.55 0.86 -7.48
N GLY A 143 -22.32 -0.24 -7.51
CA GLY A 143 -22.88 -0.85 -6.30
C GLY A 143 -21.79 -1.43 -5.39
N ILE A 144 -20.79 -2.07 -5.99
CA ILE A 144 -19.64 -2.61 -5.26
C ILE A 144 -18.83 -1.49 -4.62
N ALA A 145 -18.58 -0.37 -5.31
CA ALA A 145 -17.87 0.77 -4.74
C ALA A 145 -18.59 1.36 -3.52
N VAL A 146 -19.93 1.47 -3.56
CA VAL A 146 -20.72 1.89 -2.39
C VAL A 146 -20.62 0.87 -1.25
N TRP A 147 -20.64 -0.42 -1.56
CA TRP A 147 -20.44 -1.47 -0.56
C TRP A 147 -19.04 -1.38 0.07
N SER A 148 -17.99 -1.23 -0.74
CA SER A 148 -16.60 -1.13 -0.28
C SER A 148 -16.38 0.11 0.58
N LEU A 149 -16.97 1.27 0.20
CA LEU A 149 -16.95 2.48 1.01
C LEU A 149 -17.58 2.30 2.38
N ARG A 150 -18.71 1.58 2.47
CA ARG A 150 -19.39 1.29 3.76
C ARG A 150 -18.59 0.37 4.68
N HIS A 151 -17.71 -0.45 4.11
CA HIS A 151 -16.96 -1.48 4.84
C HIS A 151 -15.46 -1.19 4.94
N ASP A 152 -15.05 0.05 4.62
CA ASP A 152 -13.65 0.50 4.62
C ASP A 152 -12.72 -0.42 3.79
N LYS A 153 -13.21 -0.85 2.62
CA LYS A 153 -12.46 -1.66 1.66
C LYS A 153 -11.96 -0.81 0.50
N PRO A 154 -10.75 -1.10 -0.02
CA PRO A 154 -10.26 -0.42 -1.21
C PRO A 154 -11.16 -0.75 -2.40
N PHE A 155 -11.42 0.24 -3.25
CA PHE A 155 -12.31 0.13 -4.42
C PHE A 155 -11.68 0.74 -5.69
N GLU A 156 -10.35 0.68 -5.80
CA GLU A 156 -9.57 1.32 -6.88
C GLU A 156 -9.98 0.82 -8.28
N PHE A 157 -10.19 -0.50 -8.44
CA PHE A 157 -10.55 -1.10 -9.72
C PHE A 157 -12.02 -0.88 -10.07
N GLU A 158 -12.90 -0.95 -9.08
CA GLU A 158 -14.33 -0.71 -9.19
C GLU A 158 -14.61 0.73 -9.60
N PHE A 159 -13.88 1.67 -8.99
CA PHE A 159 -13.91 3.06 -9.41
C PHE A 159 -13.44 3.22 -10.87
N PHE A 160 -12.38 2.53 -11.26
CA PHE A 160 -11.87 2.57 -12.63
C PHE A 160 -12.88 2.05 -13.67
N TYR A 161 -13.56 0.93 -13.41
CA TYR A 161 -14.59 0.42 -14.32
C TYR A 161 -15.81 1.36 -14.37
N ALA A 162 -16.29 1.82 -13.21
CA ALA A 162 -17.45 2.70 -13.13
C ALA A 162 -17.25 4.03 -13.88
N ILE A 163 -16.10 4.69 -13.69
CA ILE A 163 -15.84 6.00 -14.33
C ILE A 163 -15.60 5.89 -15.85
N ASN A 164 -15.11 4.73 -16.31
CA ASN A 164 -14.79 4.50 -17.73
C ASN A 164 -15.92 3.79 -18.51
N ILE A 165 -17.12 3.64 -17.95
CA ILE A 165 -18.25 2.98 -18.64
C ILE A 165 -18.52 3.59 -20.03
N VAL A 166 -18.52 4.91 -20.13
CA VAL A 166 -18.76 5.64 -21.39
C VAL A 166 -17.66 5.33 -22.41
N GLN A 167 -16.40 5.29 -21.97
CA GLN A 167 -15.29 4.97 -22.85
C GLN A 167 -15.35 3.53 -23.35
N LEU A 168 -15.72 2.57 -22.50
CA LEU A 168 -15.87 1.18 -22.92
C LEU A 168 -16.92 1.05 -24.02
N VAL A 169 -18.05 1.77 -23.90
CA VAL A 169 -19.10 1.81 -24.93
C VAL A 169 -18.58 2.44 -26.21
N PHE A 170 -17.89 3.57 -26.13
CA PHE A 170 -17.31 4.23 -27.30
C PHE A 170 -16.27 3.38 -28.02
N ILE A 171 -15.42 2.63 -27.29
CA ILE A 171 -14.47 1.69 -27.87
C ILE A 171 -15.21 0.60 -28.65
N ALA A 172 -16.25 0.00 -28.07
CA ALA A 172 -17.01 -1.04 -28.75
C ALA A 172 -17.67 -0.53 -30.04
N PHE A 173 -18.36 0.61 -29.98
CA PHE A 173 -19.00 1.22 -31.16
C PHE A 173 -17.99 1.66 -32.21
N LYS A 174 -16.82 2.16 -31.79
CA LYS A 174 -15.74 2.55 -32.69
C LYS A 174 -15.17 1.33 -33.41
N LEU A 175 -14.93 0.23 -32.70
CA LEU A 175 -14.45 -1.03 -33.27
C LEU A 175 -15.49 -1.68 -34.21
N ASP A 176 -16.79 -1.48 -33.93
CA ASP A 176 -17.90 -1.90 -34.81
C ASP A 176 -18.14 -0.94 -36.00
N LYS A 177 -17.33 0.11 -36.15
CA LYS A 177 -17.48 1.14 -37.21
C LYS A 177 -18.85 1.83 -37.22
N GLN A 178 -19.53 1.87 -36.08
CA GLN A 178 -20.80 2.60 -35.94
C GLN A 178 -20.56 4.11 -35.72
N VAL A 179 -19.35 4.48 -35.31
CA VAL A 179 -18.98 5.84 -34.93
C VAL A 179 -17.64 6.23 -35.59
N ASP A 180 -17.62 7.34 -36.30
CA ASP A 180 -16.44 7.81 -37.06
C ASP A 180 -15.56 8.82 -36.29
N TRP A 181 -15.75 8.98 -34.99
CA TRP A 181 -14.98 9.92 -34.17
C TRP A 181 -13.48 9.57 -34.10
N THR A 182 -12.65 10.57 -33.82
CA THR A 182 -11.23 10.34 -33.53
C THR A 182 -11.08 9.53 -32.23
N TRP A 183 -10.02 8.73 -32.15
CA TRP A 183 -9.65 8.00 -30.96
C TRP A 183 -9.40 8.93 -29.77
N ALA A 184 -8.96 10.17 -30.02
CA ALA A 184 -8.87 11.20 -29.00
C ALA A 184 -10.21 11.45 -28.29
N VAL A 185 -11.33 11.49 -29.03
CA VAL A 185 -12.68 11.66 -28.48
C VAL A 185 -13.13 10.42 -27.71
N VAL A 186 -12.86 9.23 -28.26
CA VAL A 186 -13.19 7.95 -27.62
C VAL A 186 -12.51 7.81 -26.24
N PHE A 187 -11.30 8.35 -26.09
CA PHE A 187 -10.53 8.30 -24.85
C PHE A 187 -10.72 9.47 -23.89
N ILE A 188 -11.66 10.39 -24.13
CA ILE A 188 -11.92 11.54 -23.25
C ILE A 188 -12.08 11.12 -21.77
N PRO A 189 -12.83 10.06 -21.41
CA PRO A 189 -12.95 9.65 -20.01
C PRO A 189 -11.60 9.29 -19.36
N LEU A 190 -10.74 8.51 -20.01
CA LEU A 190 -9.38 8.23 -19.51
C LEU A 190 -8.52 9.50 -19.43
N TRP A 191 -8.63 10.44 -20.38
CA TRP A 191 -7.93 11.72 -20.29
C TRP A 191 -8.29 12.47 -19.01
N VAL A 192 -9.58 12.52 -18.67
CA VAL A 192 -10.05 13.18 -17.44
C VAL A 192 -9.50 12.47 -16.21
N VAL A 193 -9.58 11.14 -16.15
CA VAL A 193 -9.08 10.35 -15.01
C VAL A 193 -7.57 10.52 -14.82
N LEU A 194 -6.78 10.37 -15.88
CA LEU A 194 -5.32 10.46 -15.79
C LEU A 194 -4.86 11.91 -15.55
N SER A 195 -5.56 12.90 -16.08
CA SER A 195 -5.26 14.32 -15.79
C SER A 195 -5.52 14.66 -14.32
N LEU A 196 -6.65 14.19 -13.77
CA LEU A 196 -6.95 14.36 -12.35
C LEU A 196 -5.93 13.63 -11.46
N ALA A 197 -5.54 12.41 -11.85
CA ALA A 197 -4.50 11.66 -11.18
C ALA A 197 -3.14 12.40 -11.22
N ALA A 198 -2.80 13.05 -12.34
CA ALA A 198 -1.57 13.82 -12.46
C ALA A 198 -1.57 15.05 -11.54
N VAL A 199 -2.70 15.76 -11.43
CA VAL A 199 -2.86 16.85 -10.46
C VAL A 199 -2.71 16.33 -9.02
N GLY A 200 -3.33 15.18 -8.70
CA GLY A 200 -3.21 14.55 -7.39
C GLY A 200 -1.77 14.16 -7.03
N VAL A 201 -1.04 13.59 -7.99
CA VAL A 201 0.38 13.24 -7.81
C VAL A 201 1.25 14.48 -7.68
N LEU A 202 1.01 15.53 -8.46
CA LEU A 202 1.73 16.80 -8.32
C LEU A 202 1.52 17.39 -6.92
N TYR A 203 0.28 17.39 -6.43
CA TYR A 203 -0.03 17.82 -5.07
C TYR A 203 0.71 16.95 -4.02
N ALA A 204 0.69 15.63 -4.18
CA ALA A 204 1.41 14.72 -3.28
C ALA A 204 2.93 14.94 -3.30
N LEU A 205 3.51 15.29 -4.45
CA LEU A 205 4.92 15.61 -4.60
C LEU A 205 5.25 16.92 -3.86
N VAL A 206 4.45 17.97 -4.05
CA VAL A 206 4.60 19.24 -3.32
C VAL A 206 4.49 19.02 -1.81
N LEU A 207 3.47 18.27 -1.37
CA LEU A 207 3.30 17.92 0.05
C LEU A 207 4.51 17.14 0.57
N SER A 208 5.05 16.21 -0.20
CA SER A 208 6.25 15.44 0.16
C SER A 208 7.48 16.34 0.34
N VAL A 209 7.67 17.35 -0.52
CA VAL A 209 8.74 18.35 -0.39
C VAL A 209 8.56 19.20 0.87
N VAL A 210 7.34 19.64 1.18
CA VAL A 210 7.02 20.39 2.39
C VAL A 210 7.27 19.54 3.64
N LEU A 211 6.84 18.27 3.63
CA LEU A 211 7.07 17.32 4.71
C LEU A 211 8.55 16.98 4.90
N ILE A 212 9.35 16.98 3.83
CA ILE A 212 10.81 16.86 3.97
C ILE A 212 11.38 18.05 4.74
N ARG A 213 10.83 19.26 4.63
CA ARG A 213 11.33 20.43 5.37
C ARG A 213 10.75 20.56 6.78
N SER A 214 9.58 20.00 7.04
CA SER A 214 8.96 20.07 8.37
C SER A 214 9.74 19.20 9.39
N ARG A 215 10.03 19.78 10.56
CA ARG A 215 10.73 19.11 11.67
C ARG A 215 9.79 18.37 12.62
N HIS A 216 8.48 18.54 12.47
CA HIS A 216 7.47 18.05 13.41
C HIS A 216 7.02 16.59 13.22
N PHE A 217 7.42 15.92 12.14
CA PHE A 217 7.02 14.53 11.86
C PHE A 217 8.16 13.52 12.08
N ILE A 218 7.79 12.33 12.54
CA ILE A 218 8.69 11.18 12.72
C ILE A 218 9.41 10.89 11.39
N PRO A 219 10.75 10.71 11.38
CA PRO A 219 11.54 10.55 10.15
C PRO A 219 11.11 9.39 9.24
N ALA A 220 10.56 8.31 9.80
CA ALA A 220 10.10 7.14 9.05
C ALA A 220 8.86 7.45 8.18
N HIS A 221 7.83 8.07 8.78
CA HIS A 221 6.63 8.48 8.04
C HIS A 221 6.94 9.49 6.92
N ARG A 222 7.85 10.44 7.16
CA ARG A 222 8.28 11.40 6.14
C ARG A 222 8.87 10.73 4.90
N ARG A 223 9.73 9.71 5.07
CA ARG A 223 10.34 8.99 3.94
C ARG A 223 9.31 8.18 3.17
N GLN A 224 8.36 7.55 3.87
CA GLN A 224 7.30 6.77 3.25
C GLN A 224 6.42 7.63 2.33
N HIS A 225 5.98 8.82 2.76
CA HIS A 225 5.20 9.72 1.91
C HIS A 225 5.97 10.13 0.65
N VAL A 226 7.27 10.38 0.77
CA VAL A 226 8.14 10.71 -0.38
C VAL A 226 8.27 9.54 -1.34
N TYR A 227 8.55 8.34 -0.85
CA TYR A 227 8.66 7.14 -1.70
C TYR A 227 7.33 6.84 -2.40
N SER A 228 6.21 6.92 -1.70
CA SER A 228 4.88 6.74 -2.28
C SER A 228 4.60 7.80 -3.37
N ALA A 229 4.86 9.08 -3.13
CA ALA A 229 4.65 10.13 -4.14
C ALA A 229 5.53 9.94 -5.39
N ILE A 230 6.80 9.54 -5.21
CA ILE A 230 7.71 9.24 -6.33
C ILE A 230 7.20 8.04 -7.13
N LEU A 231 6.81 6.95 -6.46
CA LEU A 231 6.32 5.76 -7.16
C LEU A 231 5.00 6.04 -7.90
N HIS A 232 4.08 6.82 -7.33
CA HIS A 232 2.88 7.27 -8.04
C HIS A 232 3.19 8.17 -9.24
N THR A 233 4.27 8.96 -9.18
CA THR A 233 4.76 9.75 -10.33
C THR A 233 5.21 8.86 -11.49
N PHE A 234 5.97 7.82 -11.18
CA PHE A 234 6.39 6.82 -12.17
C PHE A 234 5.25 5.89 -12.65
N PHE A 235 4.10 5.91 -11.99
CA PHE A 235 2.89 5.27 -12.47
C PHE A 235 2.09 6.19 -13.41
N VAL A 236 1.76 7.41 -12.99
CA VAL A 236 0.82 8.29 -13.72
C VAL A 236 1.46 8.92 -14.96
N ILE A 237 2.70 9.42 -14.88
CA ILE A 237 3.32 10.10 -16.03
C ILE A 237 3.48 9.14 -17.23
N PRO A 238 4.05 7.93 -17.06
CA PRO A 238 4.16 7.01 -18.19
C PRO A 238 2.80 6.55 -18.73
N ALA A 239 1.77 6.43 -17.88
CA ALA A 239 0.41 6.10 -18.33
C ALA A 239 -0.18 7.22 -19.21
N LEU A 240 0.03 8.49 -18.85
CA LEU A 240 -0.33 9.64 -19.69
C LEU A 240 0.42 9.66 -21.02
N VAL A 241 1.73 9.40 -21.00
CA VAL A 241 2.54 9.32 -22.23
C VAL A 241 2.04 8.19 -23.13
N CYS A 242 1.70 7.04 -22.57
CA CYS A 242 1.07 5.95 -23.33
C CYS A 242 -0.25 6.41 -23.96
N LEU A 243 -1.09 7.13 -23.22
CA LEU A 243 -2.37 7.61 -23.75
C LEU A 243 -2.17 8.55 -24.95
N VAL A 244 -1.20 9.48 -24.87
CA VAL A 244 -0.83 10.37 -25.99
C VAL A 244 -0.37 9.55 -27.20
N LEU A 245 0.60 8.64 -27.01
CA LEU A 245 1.21 7.88 -28.09
C LEU A 245 0.23 6.91 -28.75
N LEU A 246 -0.62 6.26 -27.96
CA LEU A 246 -1.64 5.34 -28.45
C LEU A 246 -2.72 6.08 -29.22
N THR A 247 -3.20 7.21 -28.70
CA THR A 247 -4.18 8.06 -29.39
C THR A 247 -3.64 8.52 -30.74
N GLY A 248 -2.41 9.05 -30.77
CA GLY A 248 -1.77 9.50 -32.02
C GLY A 248 -1.60 8.37 -33.04
N LYS A 249 -1.19 7.18 -32.59
CA LYS A 249 -1.04 6.01 -33.47
C LYS A 249 -2.39 5.57 -34.06
N LEU A 250 -3.42 5.44 -33.22
CA LEU A 250 -4.73 4.99 -33.66
C LEU A 250 -5.42 6.02 -34.56
N ASP A 251 -5.25 7.32 -34.31
CA ASP A 251 -5.80 8.39 -35.16
C ASP A 251 -5.06 8.50 -36.50
N SER A 252 -3.74 8.30 -36.51
CA SER A 252 -2.97 8.30 -37.77
C SER A 252 -3.48 7.21 -38.73
N MET A 253 -3.88 6.05 -38.21
CA MET A 253 -4.39 4.94 -39.02
C MET A 253 -5.70 5.28 -39.74
N ASN A 254 -6.55 6.13 -39.14
CA ASN A 254 -7.81 6.57 -39.75
C ASN A 254 -7.56 7.60 -40.88
N TRP A 255 -6.57 8.49 -40.72
CA TRP A 255 -6.28 9.55 -41.69
C TRP A 255 -5.42 9.09 -42.88
N THR A 256 -4.57 8.08 -42.70
CA THR A 256 -3.64 7.60 -43.76
C THR A 256 -4.30 6.76 -44.86
N SER A 257 -5.61 6.49 -44.79
CA SER A 257 -6.30 5.77 -45.88
C SER A 257 -6.34 6.58 -47.19
N GLU A 258 -5.96 7.87 -47.20
CA GLU A 258 -5.99 8.68 -48.43
C GLU A 258 -4.69 9.42 -48.85
N LYS A 259 -3.66 9.64 -48.01
CA LYS A 259 -2.35 10.20 -48.45
C LYS A 259 -1.35 10.30 -47.28
N GLY A 260 -0.24 9.55 -47.32
CA GLY A 260 0.94 9.77 -46.46
C GLY A 260 1.52 8.50 -45.82
N PRO A 261 2.84 8.46 -45.52
CA PRO A 261 3.54 7.25 -45.14
C PRO A 261 3.03 6.70 -43.80
N HIS A 262 2.96 5.37 -43.71
CA HIS A 262 2.54 4.61 -42.54
C HIS A 262 3.16 5.17 -41.24
N SER A 263 2.36 5.32 -40.18
CA SER A 263 2.85 5.65 -38.83
C SER A 263 4.07 4.80 -38.46
N GLU A 264 5.25 5.42 -38.44
CA GLU A 264 6.56 4.74 -38.42
C GLU A 264 6.87 3.97 -37.12
N TYR A 265 6.16 4.24 -36.02
CA TYR A 265 6.47 3.62 -34.73
C TYR A 265 5.51 2.47 -34.36
N SER A 266 6.07 1.40 -33.78
CA SER A 266 5.39 0.14 -33.43
C SER A 266 4.42 0.28 -32.24
N TYR A 267 3.42 -0.61 -32.12
CA TYR A 267 2.54 -0.73 -30.94
C TYR A 267 3.34 -1.02 -29.66
N THR A 268 4.44 -1.78 -29.78
CA THR A 268 5.39 -1.99 -28.67
C THR A 268 5.91 -0.67 -28.11
N LEU A 269 6.25 0.30 -28.97
CA LEU A 269 6.76 1.61 -28.52
C LEU A 269 5.63 2.46 -27.92
N ALA A 270 4.44 2.42 -28.51
CA ALA A 270 3.28 3.15 -28.02
C ALA A 270 2.85 2.71 -26.61
N LEU A 271 2.92 1.41 -26.30
CA LEU A 271 2.54 0.84 -25.01
C LEU A 271 3.72 0.64 -24.03
N ALA A 272 4.97 0.85 -24.44
CA ALA A 272 6.14 0.73 -23.54
C ALA A 272 6.02 1.59 -22.27
N PRO A 273 5.54 2.85 -22.32
CA PRO A 273 5.33 3.63 -21.10
C PRO A 273 4.31 3.00 -20.14
N LEU A 274 3.27 2.32 -20.66
CA LEU A 274 2.29 1.61 -19.82
C LEU A 274 2.90 0.40 -19.12
N GLN A 275 3.84 -0.31 -19.76
CA GLN A 275 4.59 -1.37 -19.11
C GLN A 275 5.43 -0.81 -17.93
N VAL A 276 6.03 0.36 -18.10
CA VAL A 276 6.74 1.05 -17.00
C VAL A 276 5.77 1.35 -15.85
N SER A 277 4.58 1.87 -16.13
CA SER A 277 3.55 2.13 -15.10
C SER A 277 3.19 0.86 -14.32
N PHE A 278 2.88 -0.24 -15.00
CA PHE A 278 2.51 -1.49 -14.34
C PHE A 278 3.68 -2.10 -13.54
N PHE A 279 4.92 -1.94 -14.01
CA PHE A 279 6.11 -2.35 -13.28
C PHE A 279 6.27 -1.59 -11.96
N PHE A 280 6.13 -0.26 -11.97
CA PHE A 280 6.18 0.51 -10.73
C PHE A 280 4.98 0.24 -9.81
N MET A 281 3.82 -0.09 -10.36
CA MET A 281 2.67 -0.54 -9.57
C MET A 281 2.93 -1.91 -8.90
N ALA A 282 3.63 -2.82 -9.56
CA ALA A 282 4.08 -4.08 -8.97
C ALA A 282 5.06 -3.84 -7.82
N ILE A 283 6.00 -2.90 -7.97
CA ILE A 283 6.95 -2.50 -6.93
C ILE A 283 6.23 -1.91 -5.70
N MET A 284 5.26 -1.02 -5.93
CA MET A 284 4.41 -0.48 -4.84
C MET A 284 3.69 -1.61 -4.10
N SER A 285 3.10 -2.53 -4.86
CA SER A 285 2.36 -3.68 -4.32
C SER A 285 3.25 -4.69 -3.59
N ALA A 286 4.54 -4.74 -3.91
CA ALA A 286 5.50 -5.60 -3.22
C ALA A 286 5.93 -5.06 -1.84
N GLY A 287 5.55 -3.81 -1.48
CA GLY A 287 5.80 -3.25 -0.15
C GLY A 287 6.67 -2.00 -0.10
N PHE A 288 7.16 -1.51 -1.24
CA PHE A 288 8.07 -0.36 -1.30
C PHE A 288 7.38 1.00 -1.12
N GLY A 289 6.04 1.09 -1.23
CA GLY A 289 5.30 2.34 -0.98
C GLY A 289 4.83 2.52 0.48
N GLY A 290 5.08 1.53 1.34
CA GLY A 290 4.70 1.52 2.75
C GLY A 290 3.23 1.18 3.04
N PRO A 291 2.85 1.05 4.33
CA PRO A 291 1.52 0.61 4.79
C PRO A 291 0.34 1.44 4.26
N SER A 292 0.56 2.69 3.83
CA SER A 292 -0.48 3.53 3.24
C SER A 292 -0.73 3.26 1.74
N SER A 293 0.22 2.62 1.05
CA SER A 293 0.16 2.36 -0.40
C SER A 293 -0.34 0.97 -0.77
N THR A 294 -0.23 0.01 0.16
CA THR A 294 -0.75 -1.34 0.01
C THR A 294 -1.94 -1.51 0.93
N PRO A 295 -3.17 -1.20 0.48
CA PRO A 295 -4.35 -1.52 1.26
C PRO A 295 -4.41 -3.03 1.50
N GLN A 296 -4.91 -3.36 2.70
CA GLN A 296 -5.08 -4.68 3.31
C GLN A 296 -4.91 -5.88 2.35
N THR A 297 -3.94 -6.74 2.67
CA THR A 297 -3.74 -8.01 1.96
C THR A 297 -4.95 -8.93 2.14
N ASN A 298 -5.41 -9.58 1.06
CA ASN A 298 -6.52 -10.52 1.14
C ASN A 298 -6.17 -11.72 2.06
N ILE A 299 -6.78 -11.77 3.24
CA ILE A 299 -6.55 -12.83 4.24
C ILE A 299 -7.20 -14.17 3.87
N TRP A 300 -8.15 -14.16 2.93
CA TRP A 300 -8.83 -15.36 2.42
C TRP A 300 -8.15 -15.95 1.19
N TRP A 301 -6.98 -15.45 0.81
CA TRP A 301 -6.17 -16.03 -0.25
C TRP A 301 -5.94 -17.52 0.01
N PHE A 302 -6.50 -18.40 -0.83
CA PHE A 302 -6.54 -19.86 -0.63
C PHE A 302 -7.01 -20.31 0.77
N GLY A 303 -7.91 -19.56 1.41
CA GLY A 303 -8.48 -19.91 2.71
C GLY A 303 -7.50 -19.85 3.89
N LEU A 304 -6.37 -19.15 3.74
CA LEU A 304 -5.29 -19.08 4.75
C LEU A 304 -5.69 -18.39 6.06
N ARG A 305 -6.73 -17.53 6.05
CA ARG A 305 -7.20 -16.68 7.17
C ARG A 305 -6.12 -15.80 7.79
N LYS A 306 -5.00 -15.65 7.09
CA LYS A 306 -3.82 -14.87 7.44
C LYS A 306 -3.20 -14.34 6.15
N PRO A 307 -2.49 -13.21 6.20
CA PRO A 307 -1.71 -12.75 5.05
C PRO A 307 -0.67 -13.80 4.61
N LEU A 308 -0.43 -13.89 3.30
CA LEU A 308 0.40 -14.95 2.69
C LEU A 308 1.84 -14.97 3.25
N CYS A 309 2.49 -13.82 3.36
CA CYS A 309 3.88 -13.75 3.80
C CYS A 309 4.09 -14.16 5.27
N PRO A 310 3.31 -13.68 6.25
CA PRO A 310 3.30 -14.24 7.59
C PRO A 310 3.05 -15.75 7.63
N PHE A 311 2.13 -16.28 6.82
CA PHE A 311 1.91 -17.72 6.72
C PHE A 311 3.14 -18.46 6.19
N LEU A 312 3.80 -17.95 5.15
CA LEU A 312 5.02 -18.52 4.60
C LEU A 312 6.19 -18.45 5.59
N LEU A 313 6.33 -17.35 6.34
CA LEU A 313 7.36 -17.20 7.37
C LEU A 313 7.12 -18.13 8.58
N ASP A 314 5.86 -18.41 8.92
CA ASP A 314 5.49 -19.38 9.95
C ASP A 314 5.81 -20.82 9.52
N LYS A 315 5.66 -21.14 8.22
CA LYS A 315 5.92 -22.48 7.66
C LYS A 315 7.39 -22.70 7.26
N CYS A 316 8.14 -21.64 6.94
CA CYS A 316 9.52 -21.70 6.49
C CYS A 316 10.47 -20.99 7.48
N PRO A 317 11.04 -21.71 8.47
CA PRO A 317 11.90 -21.12 9.50
C PRO A 317 13.18 -20.51 8.93
N SER A 318 13.71 -21.03 7.82
CA SER A 318 14.86 -20.43 7.11
C SER A 318 14.55 -19.04 6.57
N LEU A 319 13.36 -18.84 6.00
CA LEU A 319 12.92 -17.55 5.47
C LEU A 319 12.67 -16.54 6.59
N ARG A 320 12.24 -17.00 7.77
CA ARG A 320 12.07 -16.19 8.97
C ARG A 320 13.39 -15.59 9.46
N THR A 321 14.48 -16.35 9.41
CA THR A 321 15.81 -15.83 9.76
C THR A 321 16.27 -14.74 8.81
N TYR A 322 16.02 -14.89 7.49
CA TYR A 322 16.29 -13.84 6.50
C TYR A 322 15.41 -12.61 6.66
N ALA A 323 14.13 -12.78 7.03
CA ALA A 323 13.20 -11.68 7.25
C ALA A 323 13.58 -10.79 8.46
N ASN A 324 14.30 -11.35 9.43
CA ASN A 324 14.79 -10.61 10.59
C ASN A 324 16.06 -9.79 10.32
N VAL A 325 16.65 -9.91 9.13
CA VAL A 325 17.81 -9.09 8.72
C VAL A 325 17.33 -7.72 8.25
N SER A 326 17.76 -6.66 8.93
CA SER A 326 17.61 -5.28 8.45
C SER A 326 18.94 -4.78 7.91
N TYR A 327 18.94 -4.32 6.67
CA TYR A 327 20.15 -3.78 6.04
C TYR A 327 20.21 -2.28 6.29
N ARG A 328 21.26 -1.84 6.99
CA ARG A 328 21.58 -0.42 7.17
C ARG A 328 22.64 -0.04 6.14
N VAL A 329 22.24 0.67 5.10
CA VAL A 329 23.17 1.16 4.07
C VAL A 329 23.53 2.61 4.40
N GLY A 330 24.77 2.81 4.85
CA GLY A 330 25.38 4.10 5.16
C GLY A 330 26.72 3.90 5.85
N GLY A 331 27.80 4.42 5.26
CA GLY A 331 29.16 4.26 5.74
C GLY A 331 29.31 4.71 7.20
N ARG A 332 29.51 3.74 8.09
CA ARG A 332 29.91 3.98 9.47
C ARG A 332 31.42 4.15 9.44
N ASN A 333 31.92 5.38 9.54
CA ASN A 333 33.33 5.57 9.86
C ASN A 333 33.56 4.88 11.21
N ARG A 334 34.42 3.87 11.23
CA ARG A 334 34.73 3.06 12.40
C ARG A 334 35.29 3.89 13.57
N ALA A 335 35.71 5.13 13.31
CA ALA A 335 36.24 6.09 14.28
C ALA A 335 35.17 6.67 15.23
N ASP A 336 33.93 6.89 14.81
CA ASP A 336 32.91 7.54 15.66
C ASP A 336 32.43 6.61 16.79
N ASN A 337 32.56 5.29 16.62
CA ASN A 337 32.21 4.29 17.64
C ASN A 337 33.24 4.20 18.78
N GLU A 338 34.52 4.44 18.49
CA GLU A 338 35.57 4.43 19.52
C GLU A 338 35.50 5.69 20.39
N GLN A 339 35.12 6.82 19.79
CA GLN A 339 34.99 8.09 20.52
C GLN A 339 33.75 8.11 21.42
N THR A 340 32.61 7.57 20.95
CA THR A 340 31.38 7.48 21.76
C THR A 340 31.53 6.48 22.91
N ASN A 341 32.21 5.34 22.70
CA ASN A 341 32.49 4.37 23.78
C ASN A 341 33.57 4.86 24.76
N GLY A 342 34.47 5.77 24.34
CA GLY A 342 35.47 6.39 25.21
C GLY A 342 34.84 7.40 26.16
N GLU A 343 33.96 8.26 25.65
CA GLU A 343 33.22 9.25 26.45
C GLU A 343 32.24 8.58 27.44
N GLU A 344 31.61 7.47 27.04
CA GLU A 344 30.73 6.69 27.92
C GLU A 344 31.51 5.95 29.02
N ARG A 345 32.76 5.51 28.75
CA ARG A 345 33.66 4.96 29.78
C ARG A 345 34.16 6.02 30.76
N GLU A 346 34.52 7.20 30.29
CA GLU A 346 34.95 8.30 31.17
C GLU A 346 33.80 8.82 32.05
N ALA A 347 32.57 8.88 31.53
CA ALA A 347 31.39 9.27 32.31
C ALA A 347 31.04 8.25 33.42
N VAL A 348 31.22 6.95 33.17
CA VAL A 348 30.99 5.90 34.18
C VAL A 348 32.08 5.91 35.26
N ILE A 349 33.33 6.23 34.92
CA ILE A 349 34.43 6.38 35.90
C ILE A 349 34.23 7.65 36.75
N ALA A 350 33.79 8.75 36.15
CA ALA A 350 33.49 9.98 36.87
C ALA A 350 32.31 9.80 37.86
N ALA A 351 31.25 9.10 37.45
CA ALA A 351 30.10 8.81 38.31
C ALA A 351 30.41 7.80 39.43
N GLY A 352 31.41 6.92 39.25
CA GLY A 352 31.90 6.01 40.29
C GLY A 352 32.62 6.73 41.43
N ASN A 353 33.42 7.75 41.11
CA ASN A 353 34.18 8.52 42.11
C ASN A 353 33.29 9.49 42.90
N GLU A 354 32.22 10.03 42.30
CA GLU A 354 31.25 10.88 43.01
C GLU A 354 30.42 10.10 44.05
N HIS A 355 30.28 8.78 43.89
CA HIS A 355 29.57 7.94 44.86
C HIS A 355 30.41 7.54 46.07
N GLU A 356 31.74 7.47 45.95
CA GLU A 356 32.65 7.23 47.09
C GLU A 356 32.79 8.48 47.99
N GLU A 357 32.74 9.70 47.43
CA GLU A 357 32.80 10.94 48.21
C GLU A 357 31.46 11.26 48.93
N ALA A 358 30.33 10.76 48.41
CA ALA A 358 29.02 10.95 49.01
C ALA A 358 28.78 10.07 50.26
N ASP A 359 29.35 8.86 50.31
CA ASP A 359 29.11 7.90 51.40
C ASP A 359 29.88 8.26 52.69
N GLU A 360 30.98 9.01 52.60
CA GLU A 360 31.69 9.54 53.79
C GLU A 360 30.94 10.71 54.47
N THR A 361 30.08 11.43 53.74
CA THR A 361 29.35 12.59 54.30
C THR A 361 28.03 12.22 55.00
N ASP A 362 27.48 11.03 54.74
CA ASP A 362 26.17 10.62 55.28
C ASP A 362 26.24 9.95 56.67
N ASP A 363 27.43 9.44 57.08
CA ASP A 363 27.63 8.86 58.43
C ASP A 363 27.73 9.95 59.54
N ALA A 364 28.13 11.17 59.18
CA ALA A 364 28.14 12.32 60.10
C ALA A 364 26.73 12.89 60.36
N GLY A 365 25.82 12.79 59.39
CA GLY A 365 24.44 13.29 59.48
C GLY A 365 23.49 12.42 60.31
N ARG A 366 23.73 11.09 60.35
CA ARG A 366 22.88 10.14 61.08
C ARG A 366 23.00 10.24 62.60
N ARG A 367 24.16 10.61 63.16
CA ARG A 367 24.33 10.78 64.62
C ARG A 367 23.56 11.96 65.22
N ASN A 368 23.23 12.98 64.42
CA ASN A 368 22.53 14.17 64.92
C ASN A 368 21.00 14.08 64.83
N ARG A 369 20.44 13.20 64.00
CA ARG A 369 18.98 12.98 63.90
C ARG A 369 18.42 12.09 65.01
N GLN A 370 19.24 11.23 65.60
CA GLN A 370 18.81 10.30 66.65
C GLN A 370 18.68 10.96 68.03
N ARG A 371 19.27 12.15 68.24
CA ARG A 371 19.10 12.95 69.48
C ARG A 371 17.86 13.86 69.51
N ARG A 372 17.17 14.07 68.38
CA ARG A 372 16.01 14.99 68.30
C ARG A 372 14.64 14.30 68.38
N HIS A 373 14.60 12.97 68.44
CA HIS A 373 13.36 12.20 68.41
C HIS A 373 12.81 11.80 69.79
N GLU A 374 13.49 12.15 70.90
CA GLU A 374 13.04 11.86 72.27
C GLU A 374 12.30 13.02 72.96
N GLU A 375 12.17 14.21 72.36
CA GLU A 375 11.66 15.40 73.07
C GLU A 375 10.36 16.00 72.53
N LYS A 376 9.51 15.21 71.85
CA LYS A 376 8.18 15.68 71.43
C LYS A 376 7.07 14.63 71.56
N SER A 377 7.00 14.01 72.73
CA SER A 377 5.75 13.44 73.25
C SER A 377 5.20 14.38 74.32
N ARG A 378 4.24 15.24 73.94
CA ARG A 378 3.19 15.85 74.79
C ARG A 378 2.42 16.93 74.02
N GLY A 379 1.10 16.78 73.98
CA GLY A 379 0.17 17.88 73.69
C GLY A 379 -0.70 17.67 72.44
N SER A 380 -1.86 17.05 72.64
CA SER A 380 -3.00 17.04 71.72
C SER A 380 -4.03 18.08 72.19
N GLY A 381 -4.65 18.79 71.25
CA GLY A 381 -5.90 19.54 71.49
C GLY A 381 -6.12 20.75 70.56
N GLY A 382 -7.24 20.77 69.85
CA GLY A 382 -7.99 22.02 69.57
C GLY A 382 -8.13 22.50 68.12
N SER A 383 -9.25 22.13 67.49
CA SER A 383 -10.29 22.98 66.84
C SER A 383 -9.98 24.20 65.95
N GLN A 384 -10.59 24.19 64.75
CA GLN A 384 -11.29 25.27 63.99
C GLN A 384 -10.58 26.60 63.66
N ASN A 385 -10.38 26.92 62.36
CA ASN A 385 -11.24 27.82 61.56
C ASN A 385 -10.57 28.32 60.26
N SER A 386 -11.45 28.61 59.31
CA SER A 386 -11.34 29.24 57.99
C SER A 386 -10.57 30.56 57.89
N ALA A 387 -9.89 30.79 56.75
CA ALA A 387 -9.83 32.10 56.09
C ALA A 387 -9.40 32.00 54.61
N GLN A 388 -10.13 32.72 53.76
CA GLN A 388 -9.84 33.04 52.36
C GLN A 388 -8.57 33.89 52.20
N GLY A 389 -7.88 33.72 51.07
CA GLY A 389 -6.81 34.60 50.62
C GLY A 389 -6.45 34.34 49.17
N SER A 390 -7.09 35.05 48.25
CA SER A 390 -6.81 35.10 46.82
C SER A 390 -5.64 36.03 46.53
N GLN A 391 -4.59 35.53 45.86
CA GLN A 391 -3.63 36.34 45.11
C GLN A 391 -3.28 35.66 43.78
N THR A 392 -3.52 36.42 42.72
CA THR A 392 -3.29 36.12 41.30
C THR A 392 -1.82 36.36 40.93
N GLY A 393 -1.18 35.34 40.34
CA GLY A 393 0.14 35.40 39.70
C GLY A 393 0.17 34.40 38.51
N PRO A 394 1.12 34.53 37.56
CA PRO A 394 1.08 33.85 36.27
C PRO A 394 1.13 32.33 36.44
N GLN A 395 0.18 31.64 35.81
CA GLN A 395 -0.09 30.22 36.02
C GLN A 395 0.96 29.36 35.29
N GLU A 396 1.90 28.77 36.05
CA GLU A 396 2.64 27.58 35.62
C GLU A 396 1.64 26.45 35.34
N PRO A 397 1.86 25.61 34.30
CA PRO A 397 0.93 24.55 33.97
C PRO A 397 0.87 23.53 35.13
N ASN A 398 -0.36 23.27 35.59
CA ASN A 398 -0.65 22.41 36.72
C ASN A 398 -0.09 20.99 36.48
N PRO A 399 0.54 20.34 37.49
CA PRO A 399 1.06 18.97 37.36
C PRO A 399 -0.01 17.94 36.96
N SER A 400 -1.29 18.24 37.25
CA SER A 400 -2.45 17.43 36.85
C SER A 400 -2.74 17.45 35.35
N ASP A 401 -2.41 18.53 34.64
CA ASP A 401 -2.66 18.65 33.19
C ASP A 401 -1.57 17.96 32.37
N LEU A 402 -0.33 17.93 32.89
CA LEU A 402 0.76 17.10 32.37
C LEU A 402 0.49 15.60 32.60
N ALA A 403 -0.13 15.24 33.73
CA ALA A 403 -0.54 13.87 34.03
C ALA A 403 -1.76 13.41 33.19
N ALA A 404 -2.70 14.32 32.89
CA ALA A 404 -3.82 14.04 32.00
C ALA A 404 -3.37 13.87 30.52
N SER A 405 -2.40 14.68 30.09
CA SER A 405 -1.73 14.57 28.80
C SER A 405 -0.97 13.23 28.68
N SER A 406 -0.17 12.86 29.68
CA SER A 406 0.57 11.59 29.66
C SER A 406 -0.36 10.38 29.70
N ALA A 407 -1.46 10.43 30.45
CA ALA A 407 -2.48 9.37 30.48
C ALA A 407 -3.24 9.26 29.14
N SER A 408 -3.50 10.38 28.46
CA SER A 408 -4.13 10.38 27.14
C SER A 408 -3.22 9.82 26.05
N ILE A 409 -1.92 10.13 26.10
CA ILE A 409 -0.88 9.58 25.22
C ILE A 409 -0.68 8.09 25.51
N SER A 410 -0.71 7.68 26.78
CA SER A 410 -0.62 6.28 27.19
C SER A 410 -1.82 5.47 26.71
N ARG A 411 -3.04 6.05 26.76
CA ARG A 411 -4.25 5.45 26.19
C ARG A 411 -4.20 5.37 24.67
N ALA A 412 -3.75 6.42 23.98
CA ALA A 412 -3.57 6.41 22.53
C ALA A 412 -2.51 5.35 22.10
N MET A 413 -1.42 5.21 22.86
CA MET A 413 -0.39 4.18 22.64
C MET A 413 -0.91 2.77 22.96
N ALA A 414 -1.75 2.60 23.98
CA ALA A 414 -2.39 1.32 24.30
C ALA A 414 -3.44 0.94 23.24
N GLN A 415 -4.17 1.91 22.71
CA GLN A 415 -5.15 1.73 21.64
C GLN A 415 -4.45 1.39 20.32
N TYR A 416 -3.32 2.04 20.02
CA TYR A 416 -2.43 1.70 18.91
C TYR A 416 -1.81 0.29 19.05
N ARG A 417 -1.43 -0.10 20.27
CA ARG A 417 -0.91 -1.44 20.58
C ARG A 417 -1.99 -2.54 20.40
N ASN A 418 -3.25 -2.23 20.73
CA ASN A 418 -4.38 -3.16 20.54
C ASN A 418 -4.89 -3.23 19.10
N GLU A 419 -4.83 -2.14 18.33
CA GLU A 419 -5.27 -2.13 16.92
C GLU A 419 -4.25 -2.79 15.96
N PHE A 420 -2.95 -2.82 16.31
CA PHE A 420 -1.90 -3.26 15.38
C PHE A 420 -0.89 -4.29 15.93
N GLY A 421 -1.08 -4.88 17.11
CA GLY A 421 -0.08 -5.74 17.76
C GLY A 421 -0.56 -7.14 18.16
N TYR A 422 -0.12 -8.18 17.44
CA TYR A 422 0.07 -9.51 18.03
C TYR A 422 1.14 -9.43 19.14
N HIS A 423 0.92 -10.17 20.23
CA HIS A 423 1.86 -10.32 21.36
C HIS A 423 3.26 -10.75 20.88
N TRP A 424 4.26 -9.91 21.15
CA TRP A 424 5.67 -10.30 21.13
C TRP A 424 6.01 -10.88 22.51
N VAL A 425 6.24 -12.18 22.60
CA VAL A 425 6.87 -12.82 23.76
C VAL A 425 8.31 -13.11 23.36
N GLY A 426 9.23 -12.34 23.92
CA GLY A 426 10.66 -12.49 23.73
C GLY A 426 11.34 -11.40 24.55
N ASP A 427 11.83 -11.78 25.73
CA ASP A 427 12.56 -10.90 26.63
C ASP A 427 13.81 -10.35 25.93
N ILE A 428 13.87 -9.03 25.81
CA ILE A 428 15.10 -8.31 25.43
C ILE A 428 15.81 -7.98 26.74
N SER A 429 16.40 -8.99 27.36
CA SER A 429 17.39 -8.79 28.41
C SER A 429 18.24 -10.05 28.57
N GLN A 430 19.12 -10.31 27.60
CA GLN A 430 20.39 -11.00 27.82
C GLN A 430 21.23 -10.92 26.54
N PRO A 431 22.46 -10.39 26.57
CA PRO A 431 23.47 -10.77 25.61
C PRO A 431 24.09 -12.11 26.05
N ASP A 432 24.24 -13.03 25.08
CA ASP A 432 24.88 -14.35 25.12
C ASP A 432 25.13 -15.05 26.47
#